data_AF-A0A4Y2PQC9-F1
#
_entry.id   AF-A0A4Y2PQC9-F1
#
_cell.length_a   1.000
_cell.length_b   1.000
_cell.length_c   1.000
_cell.angle_alpha   90.00
_cell.angle_beta   90.00
_cell.angle_gamma   90.00
#
_symmetry.space_group_name_H-M   'P 1'
#
loop_
_entity.id
_entity.type
_entity.pdbx_description
1 polymer ?
#
loop_
_entity_poly.entity_id
_entity_poly.type
_entity_poly.pdbx_seq_one_letter_code
_entity_poly.pdbx_strand_id
1 'polypeptide(L)'
;MAVQWTGPGVIESQLSDTNYIVKMANKNDKTQIYHVNLLKPYHQRPEKINLLISERKETPEAESDELGIPYPTADPNVYDFEEIIRDSALEERLSFSEIEELRKLLGRHQKVFSNEPGKTHLVEHDIELISNNPIRSKPYRTSQRQTEILKAEIKRMLDLKIIEIGQSDYTSSMILVEAVGREPKPCIDYRRLNSSIRNQYFPLPNIEERVERVSAAKFITVIDLAKCYWHIPLSKRAQRYAAFVTNFGTYVPLRMPFGLVNAPYFFSKLMSQVLENCESFAVPCLDDIAIYSNNWEDHLKHVNEVLKRIGDANLTIKPSKCKFAQTRTKYLGHVVGSCVRTPAEAKIKAVLDFPTPTSQTQIRAFLGLAG
;
A
#
# COMPACT_ATOMS: atom_id res chain seq x y z
N MET A 1 11.67 30.71 25.31
CA MET A 1 10.44 30.75 26.14
C MET A 1 9.39 29.92 25.45
N ALA A 2 8.95 28.81 26.05
CA ALA A 2 7.89 27.98 25.48
C ALA A 2 6.53 28.67 25.69
N VAL A 3 5.67 28.65 24.66
CA VAL A 3 4.30 29.19 24.76
C VAL A 3 3.48 28.22 25.62
N GLN A 4 3.09 28.65 26.82
CA GLN A 4 2.24 27.87 27.72
C GLN A 4 0.78 28.23 27.47
N TRP A 5 -0.05 27.23 27.18
CA TRP A 5 -1.49 27.44 27.03
C TRP A 5 -2.16 27.50 28.41
N THR A 6 -2.95 28.55 28.65
CA THR A 6 -3.75 28.72 29.86
C THR A 6 -5.21 28.86 29.47
N GLY A 7 -6.11 28.14 30.15
CA GLY A 7 -7.56 28.16 29.89
C GLY A 7 -8.28 27.05 30.67
N PRO A 8 -9.61 26.96 30.62
CA PRO A 8 -10.53 27.76 29.79
C PRO A 8 -10.78 29.19 30.32
N GLY A 9 -11.13 30.10 29.42
CA GLY A 9 -11.57 31.47 29.72
C GLY A 9 -12.81 31.82 28.91
N VAL A 10 -13.65 32.72 29.44
CA VAL A 10 -14.92 33.15 28.84
C VAL A 10 -14.74 34.56 28.26
N ILE A 11 -15.18 34.77 27.02
CA ILE A 11 -15.20 36.11 26.40
C ILE A 11 -16.41 36.85 26.96
N GLU A 12 -16.19 37.97 27.66
CA GLU A 12 -17.28 38.79 28.22
C GLU A 12 -17.76 39.85 27.22
N SER A 13 -16.85 40.48 26.49
CA SER A 13 -17.18 41.49 25.49
C SER A 13 -16.11 41.64 24.42
N GLN A 14 -16.53 42.13 23.26
CA GLN A 14 -15.66 42.47 22.13
C GLN A 14 -15.41 43.98 22.16
N LEU A 15 -14.13 44.38 22.20
CA LEU A 15 -13.72 45.79 22.16
C LEU A 15 -13.49 46.28 20.73
N SER A 16 -13.01 45.41 19.85
CA SER A 16 -12.80 45.65 18.42
C SER A 16 -12.80 44.34 17.64
N ASP A 17 -12.69 44.39 16.31
CA ASP A 17 -12.55 43.20 15.46
C ASP A 17 -11.33 42.31 15.82
N THR A 18 -10.41 42.84 16.62
CA THR A 18 -9.14 42.20 16.95
C THR A 18 -8.91 41.99 18.45
N ASN A 19 -9.67 42.63 19.34
CA ASN A 19 -9.44 42.59 20.79
C ASN A 19 -10.70 42.21 21.58
N TYR A 20 -10.52 41.30 22.53
CA TYR A 20 -11.60 40.73 23.35
C TYR A 20 -11.27 40.82 24.84
N ILE A 21 -12.26 41.11 25.68
CA ILE A 21 -12.15 41.01 27.13
C ILE A 21 -12.44 39.57 27.53
N VAL A 22 -11.46 38.90 28.14
CA VAL A 22 -11.55 37.50 28.55
C VAL A 22 -11.42 37.39 30.07
N LYS A 23 -12.37 36.71 30.68
CA LYS A 23 -12.36 36.32 32.09
C LYS A 23 -11.81 34.90 32.22
N MET A 24 -10.73 34.73 32.99
CA MET A 24 -10.05 33.44 33.17
C MET A 24 -10.51 32.76 34.46
N ALA A 25 -10.82 31.47 34.41
CA ALA A 25 -11.30 30.73 35.59
C ALA A 25 -10.28 30.65 36.74
N ASN A 26 -8.97 30.67 36.44
CA ASN A 26 -7.90 30.44 37.41
C ASN A 26 -7.22 31.70 37.96
N LYS A 27 -7.74 32.91 37.65
CA LYS A 27 -7.16 34.19 38.14
C LYS A 27 -8.25 35.07 38.74
N ASN A 28 -8.43 35.02 40.07
CA ASN A 28 -9.26 35.91 40.92
C ASN A 28 -10.05 37.00 40.17
N ASP A 29 -11.06 36.58 39.41
CA ASP A 29 -12.00 37.42 38.65
C ASP A 29 -11.43 38.63 37.88
N LYS A 30 -10.14 38.62 37.52
CA LYS A 30 -9.54 39.71 36.75
C LYS A 30 -9.77 39.49 35.26
N THR A 31 -10.55 40.40 34.66
CA THR A 31 -10.72 40.51 33.22
C THR A 31 -9.44 41.06 32.58
N GLN A 32 -9.03 40.48 31.46
CA GLN A 32 -7.85 40.91 30.70
C GLN A 32 -8.19 40.99 29.22
N ILE A 33 -7.55 41.93 28.51
CA ILE A 33 -7.75 42.11 27.08
C ILE A 33 -6.76 41.21 26.33
N TYR A 34 -7.27 40.39 25.41
CA TYR A 34 -6.48 39.53 24.53
C TYR A 34 -6.76 39.85 23.07
N HIS A 35 -5.70 39.84 22.27
CA HIS A 35 -5.81 39.91 20.81
C HIS A 35 -6.26 38.55 20.24
N VAL A 36 -7.04 38.55 19.16
CA VAL A 36 -7.63 37.33 18.56
C VAL A 36 -6.60 36.24 18.24
N ASN A 37 -5.39 36.60 17.81
CA ASN A 37 -4.30 35.65 17.53
C ASN A 37 -3.79 34.88 18.77
N LEU A 38 -4.13 35.34 19.98
CA LEU A 38 -3.78 34.68 21.24
C LEU A 38 -4.92 33.80 21.79
N LEU A 39 -6.05 33.74 21.10
CA LEU A 39 -7.23 32.99 21.49
C LEU A 39 -7.44 31.79 20.57
N LYS A 40 -7.88 30.67 21.14
CA LYS A 40 -8.34 29.49 20.40
C LYS A 40 -9.66 28.99 20.97
N PRO A 41 -10.58 28.49 20.12
CA PRO A 41 -11.81 27.86 20.59
C PRO A 41 -11.51 26.71 21.56
N TYR A 42 -12.13 26.74 22.73
CA TYR A 42 -12.04 25.64 23.70
C TYR A 42 -13.09 24.58 23.37
N HIS A 43 -12.64 23.34 23.18
CA HIS A 43 -13.51 22.19 22.99
C HIS A 43 -13.40 21.29 24.24
N GLN A 44 -14.47 21.22 25.04
CA GLN A 44 -14.52 20.34 26.21
C GLN A 44 -14.45 18.87 25.74
N ARG A 45 -13.46 18.13 26.23
CA ARG A 45 -13.40 16.68 25.98
C ARG A 45 -14.45 15.99 26.86
N PRO A 46 -15.20 15.00 26.36
CA PRO A 46 -16.11 14.23 27.19
C PRO A 46 -15.32 13.49 28.29
N GLU A 47 -15.68 13.73 29.54
CA GLU A 47 -15.13 13.02 30.69
C GLU A 47 -15.63 11.57 30.68
N LYS A 48 -14.79 10.63 30.22
CA LYS A 48 -14.92 9.25 30.68
C LYS A 48 -14.36 9.21 32.10
N ILE A 49 -15.26 9.21 33.07
CA ILE A 49 -14.98 9.09 34.50
C ILE A 49 -14.54 7.65 34.74
N ASN A 50 -13.25 7.42 35.01
CA ASN A 50 -12.79 6.18 35.65
C ASN A 50 -13.28 6.20 37.11
N LEU A 51 -14.47 5.64 37.34
CA LEU A 51 -14.99 5.40 38.68
C LEU A 51 -14.19 4.26 39.33
N LEU A 52 -13.15 4.63 40.08
CA LEU A 52 -12.53 3.75 41.08
C LEU A 52 -13.45 3.72 42.31
N ILE A 53 -14.37 2.76 42.34
CA ILE A 53 -15.11 2.45 43.56
C ILE A 53 -14.16 1.69 44.49
N SER A 54 -13.67 2.41 45.50
CA SER A 54 -13.01 1.83 46.67
C SER A 54 -14.07 1.17 47.57
N GLU A 55 -14.41 -0.08 47.29
CA GLU A 55 -14.99 -0.96 48.31
C GLU A 55 -14.20 -2.26 48.36
N ARG A 56 -13.53 -2.49 49.50
CA ARG A 56 -12.90 -3.76 49.84
C ARG A 56 -13.99 -4.81 50.04
N LYS A 57 -14.14 -5.72 49.08
CA LYS A 57 -14.69 -7.05 49.32
C LYS A 57 -13.75 -8.08 48.70
N GLU A 58 -13.16 -8.89 49.56
CA GLU A 58 -12.40 -10.09 49.21
C GLU A 58 -13.32 -11.11 48.54
N THR A 59 -12.96 -11.63 47.36
CA THR A 59 -13.23 -12.99 46.81
C THR A 59 -12.88 -13.04 45.30
N PRO A 60 -12.61 -14.24 44.74
CA PRO A 60 -11.28 -14.77 44.39
C PRO A 60 -10.84 -14.39 42.97
N GLU A 61 -9.54 -14.58 42.70
CA GLU A 61 -8.85 -14.42 41.42
C GLU A 61 -9.69 -14.88 40.21
N ALA A 62 -10.25 -13.93 39.48
CA ALA A 62 -10.66 -14.09 38.10
C ALA A 62 -9.58 -13.41 37.26
N GLU A 63 -8.91 -14.19 36.40
CA GLU A 63 -7.94 -13.73 35.41
C GLU A 63 -8.51 -12.50 34.70
N SER A 64 -7.93 -11.32 34.98
CA SER A 64 -8.31 -10.11 34.27
C SER A 64 -7.75 -10.24 32.87
N ASP A 65 -8.63 -10.49 31.91
CA ASP A 65 -8.38 -10.27 30.49
C ASP A 65 -7.66 -8.92 30.35
N GLU A 66 -6.35 -8.99 30.04
CA GLU A 66 -5.66 -7.86 29.43
C GLU A 66 -6.57 -7.40 28.29
N LEU A 67 -6.82 -6.09 28.20
CA LEU A 67 -7.32 -5.46 26.99
C LEU A 67 -6.25 -5.62 25.89
N GLY A 68 -6.04 -6.87 25.48
CA GLY A 68 -5.39 -7.24 24.25
C GLY A 68 -6.20 -6.57 23.17
N ILE A 69 -5.59 -5.58 22.53
CA ILE A 69 -5.94 -5.29 21.15
C ILE A 69 -5.94 -6.67 20.49
N PRO A 70 -7.06 -7.19 19.97
CA PRO A 70 -7.05 -8.45 19.28
C PRO A 70 -6.20 -8.22 18.04
N TYR A 71 -4.92 -8.54 18.14
CA TYR A 71 -4.14 -8.86 16.98
C TYR A 71 -4.87 -10.03 16.34
N PRO A 72 -5.29 -9.93 15.07
CA PRO A 72 -5.88 -11.06 14.39
C PRO A 72 -4.96 -12.27 14.60
N THR A 73 -5.44 -13.26 15.34
CA THR A 73 -4.77 -14.56 15.52
C THR A 73 -4.91 -15.44 14.27
N ALA A 74 -5.57 -14.92 13.23
CA ALA A 74 -5.41 -15.44 11.88
C ALA A 74 -3.95 -15.21 11.49
N ASP A 75 -3.18 -16.29 11.43
CA ASP A 75 -1.93 -16.29 10.68
C ASP A 75 -2.27 -15.73 9.28
N PRO A 76 -1.76 -14.55 8.91
CA PRO A 76 -2.12 -13.90 7.66
C PRO A 76 -1.74 -14.77 6.46
N ASN A 77 -0.90 -15.80 6.62
CA ASN A 77 -0.56 -16.73 5.55
C ASN A 77 -1.57 -17.87 5.35
N VAL A 78 -2.66 -17.93 6.12
CA VAL A 78 -3.66 -18.98 5.96
C VAL A 78 -4.54 -18.68 4.75
N TYR A 79 -4.43 -19.54 3.74
CA TYR A 79 -5.36 -19.61 2.63
C TYR A 79 -6.78 -19.91 3.17
N ASP A 80 -7.65 -18.90 3.17
CA ASP A 80 -9.07 -19.06 3.49
C ASP A 80 -9.90 -18.93 2.21
N PHE A 81 -10.43 -20.05 1.74
CA PHE A 81 -11.28 -20.07 0.55
C PHE A 81 -12.65 -19.42 0.82
N GLU A 82 -13.15 -19.44 2.05
CA GLU A 82 -14.42 -18.79 2.41
C GLU A 82 -14.29 -17.27 2.35
N GLU A 83 -13.11 -16.73 2.71
CA GLU A 83 -12.79 -15.31 2.49
C GLU A 83 -12.82 -14.98 0.99
N ILE A 84 -12.24 -15.83 0.13
CA ILE A 84 -12.24 -15.63 -1.32
C ILE A 84 -13.67 -15.67 -1.90
N ILE A 85 -14.51 -16.62 -1.46
CA ILE A 85 -15.92 -16.70 -1.87
C ILE A 85 -16.63 -15.41 -1.55
N ARG A 86 -16.50 -14.93 -0.31
CA ARG A 86 -17.16 -13.72 0.19
C ARG A 86 -16.68 -12.48 -0.55
N ASP A 87 -15.36 -12.30 -0.67
CA ASP A 87 -14.75 -11.12 -1.27
C ASP A 87 -14.97 -11.03 -2.78
N SER A 88 -15.07 -12.18 -3.45
CA SER A 88 -15.35 -12.26 -4.89
C SER A 88 -16.85 -12.36 -5.20
N ALA A 89 -17.72 -12.44 -4.18
CA ALA A 89 -19.16 -12.65 -4.32
C ALA A 89 -19.50 -13.80 -5.28
N LEU A 90 -18.80 -14.94 -5.12
CA LEU A 90 -18.89 -16.07 -6.06
C LEU A 90 -20.27 -16.73 -6.06
N GLU A 91 -20.93 -16.80 -4.91
CA GLU A 91 -22.25 -17.44 -4.73
C GLU A 91 -23.38 -16.75 -5.50
N GLU A 92 -23.24 -15.45 -5.78
CA GLU A 92 -24.23 -14.70 -6.56
C GLU A 92 -24.13 -14.96 -8.07
N ARG A 93 -23.06 -15.63 -8.53
CA ARG A 93 -22.66 -15.62 -9.94
C ARG A 93 -22.33 -16.98 -10.53
N LEU A 94 -21.81 -17.88 -9.70
CA LEU A 94 -21.43 -19.23 -10.09
C LEU A 94 -22.40 -20.24 -9.47
N SER A 95 -22.65 -21.31 -10.20
CA SER A 95 -23.34 -22.47 -9.67
C SER A 95 -22.49 -23.18 -8.61
N PHE A 96 -23.13 -23.96 -7.75
CA PHE A 96 -22.45 -24.75 -6.72
C PHE A 96 -21.36 -25.66 -7.31
N SER A 97 -21.59 -26.23 -8.49
CA SER A 97 -20.61 -27.08 -9.18
C SER A 97 -19.36 -26.29 -9.58
N GLU A 98 -19.53 -25.10 -10.16
CA GLU A 98 -18.42 -24.24 -10.60
C GLU A 98 -17.59 -23.74 -9.39
N ILE A 99 -18.25 -23.40 -8.27
CA ILE A 99 -17.55 -23.01 -7.05
C ILE A 99 -16.68 -24.15 -6.52
N GLU A 100 -17.20 -25.38 -6.53
CA GLU A 100 -16.46 -26.56 -6.05
C GLU A 100 -15.31 -26.95 -6.99
N GLU A 101 -15.46 -26.77 -8.30
CA GLU A 101 -14.36 -26.92 -9.27
C GLU A 101 -13.24 -25.90 -9.03
N LEU A 102 -13.61 -24.63 -8.82
CA LEU A 102 -12.65 -23.58 -8.50
C LEU A 102 -11.96 -23.87 -7.15
N ARG A 103 -12.70 -24.31 -6.13
CA ARG A 103 -12.15 -24.71 -4.83
C ARG A 103 -11.08 -25.78 -4.98
N LYS A 104 -11.39 -26.84 -5.73
CA LYS A 104 -10.44 -27.93 -6.01
C LYS A 104 -9.21 -27.42 -6.75
N LEU A 105 -9.39 -26.53 -7.72
CA LEU A 105 -8.29 -25.95 -8.48
C LEU A 105 -7.37 -25.12 -7.58
N LEU A 106 -7.91 -24.18 -6.82
CA LEU A 106 -7.12 -23.31 -5.95
C LEU A 106 -6.45 -24.11 -4.82
N GLY A 107 -7.13 -25.15 -4.29
CA GLY A 107 -6.57 -26.08 -3.31
C GLY A 107 -5.34 -26.83 -3.81
N ARG A 108 -5.27 -27.18 -5.10
CA ARG A 108 -4.06 -27.79 -5.70
C ARG A 108 -2.87 -26.84 -5.69
N HIS A 109 -3.13 -25.53 -5.77
CA HIS A 109 -2.13 -24.46 -5.82
C HIS A 109 -1.99 -23.72 -4.47
N GLN A 110 -2.45 -24.31 -3.36
CA GLN A 110 -2.48 -23.66 -2.04
C GLN A 110 -1.12 -23.05 -1.64
N LYS A 111 -0.01 -23.69 -2.01
CA LYS A 111 1.36 -23.25 -1.69
C LYS A 111 1.75 -21.90 -2.30
N VAL A 112 1.08 -21.48 -3.37
CA VAL A 112 1.34 -20.21 -4.05
C VAL A 112 0.70 -19.04 -3.29
N PHE A 113 -0.32 -19.30 -2.47
CA PHE A 113 -0.99 -18.29 -1.68
C PHE A 113 -0.23 -18.02 -0.38
N SER A 114 0.29 -16.80 -0.22
CA SER A 114 1.01 -16.36 0.97
C SER A 114 1.08 -14.84 1.02
N ASN A 115 1.04 -14.26 2.22
CA ASN A 115 1.27 -12.82 2.42
C ASN A 115 2.76 -12.46 2.47
N GLU A 116 3.63 -13.46 2.51
CA GLU A 116 5.07 -13.33 2.42
C GLU A 116 5.54 -13.47 0.97
N PRO A 117 6.46 -12.61 0.50
CA PRO A 117 6.95 -12.68 -0.86
C PRO A 117 7.87 -13.89 -1.05
N GLY A 118 7.66 -14.64 -2.14
CA GLY A 118 8.60 -15.65 -2.61
C GLY A 118 9.94 -15.11 -3.14
N LYS A 119 10.74 -15.99 -3.77
CA LYS A 119 12.02 -15.65 -4.40
C LYS A 119 12.11 -16.22 -5.79
N THR A 120 11.98 -15.37 -6.80
CA THR A 120 12.17 -15.82 -8.17
C THR A 120 13.64 -16.05 -8.50
N HIS A 121 13.86 -16.94 -9.46
CA HIS A 121 15.16 -17.25 -10.04
C HIS A 121 15.28 -16.79 -11.50
N LEU A 122 14.20 -16.27 -12.09
CA LEU A 122 14.12 -15.92 -13.51
C LEU A 122 14.80 -14.60 -13.85
N VAL A 123 14.68 -13.61 -12.96
CA VAL A 123 15.18 -12.25 -13.15
C VAL A 123 15.92 -11.79 -11.92
N GLU A 124 17.06 -11.14 -12.12
CA GLU A 124 17.79 -10.39 -11.11
C GLU A 124 17.78 -8.91 -11.48
N HIS A 125 17.52 -8.03 -10.51
CA HIS A 125 17.61 -6.59 -10.73
C HIS A 125 19.05 -6.12 -10.48
N ASP A 126 19.62 -5.53 -11.52
CA ASP A 126 20.90 -4.84 -11.47
C ASP A 126 20.75 -3.33 -11.68
N ILE A 127 21.71 -2.55 -11.16
CA ILE A 127 21.77 -1.10 -11.28
C ILE A 127 23.03 -0.74 -12.08
N GLU A 128 22.83 0.03 -13.14
CA GLU A 128 23.90 0.66 -13.91
C GLU A 128 23.88 2.17 -13.66
N LEU A 129 25.01 2.71 -13.20
CA LEU A 129 25.13 4.14 -12.92
C LEU A 129 25.65 4.89 -14.15
N ILE A 130 25.13 6.10 -14.36
CA ILE A 130 25.65 7.06 -15.36
C ILE A 130 27.00 7.61 -14.90
N SER A 131 27.17 7.82 -13.59
CA SER A 131 28.42 8.29 -12.98
C SER A 131 28.68 7.60 -11.65
N ASN A 132 29.94 7.35 -11.34
CA ASN A 132 30.37 6.67 -10.11
C ASN A 132 30.53 7.62 -8.91
N ASN A 133 29.81 8.74 -8.90
CA ASN A 133 29.85 9.67 -7.78
C ASN A 133 29.12 9.04 -6.57
N PRO A 134 29.76 8.95 -5.39
CA PRO A 134 29.16 8.30 -4.24
C PRO A 134 27.99 9.16 -3.71
N ILE A 135 26.83 8.52 -3.54
CA ILE A 135 25.63 9.16 -3.00
C ILE A 135 25.52 8.78 -1.54
N ARG A 136 25.68 9.75 -0.65
CA ARG A 136 25.45 9.56 0.79
C ARG A 136 24.37 10.50 1.28
N SER A 137 23.34 9.92 1.87
CA SER A 137 22.20 10.64 2.43
C SER A 137 22.19 10.42 3.95
N LYS A 138 21.84 11.49 4.69
CA LYS A 138 21.70 11.42 6.15
C LYS A 138 20.29 10.96 6.52
N PRO A 139 20.12 10.11 7.54
CA PRO A 139 18.79 9.76 8.04
C PRO A 139 17.93 10.99 8.34
N TYR A 140 16.63 10.90 8.04
CA TYR A 140 15.69 11.93 8.43
C TYR A 140 15.40 11.87 9.92
N ARG A 141 15.19 13.03 10.55
CA ARG A 141 14.71 13.08 11.95
C ARG A 141 13.30 12.50 12.01
N THR A 142 13.09 11.57 12.94
CA THR A 142 11.80 10.92 13.18
C THR A 142 11.32 11.21 14.59
N SER A 143 10.00 11.28 14.79
CA SER A 143 9.42 11.28 16.14
C SER A 143 9.51 9.89 16.78
N GLN A 144 9.23 9.78 18.09
CA GLN A 144 9.24 8.50 18.79
C GLN A 144 8.26 7.50 18.14
N ARG A 145 7.01 7.91 17.91
CA ARG A 145 5.98 7.10 17.23
C ARG A 145 6.44 6.61 15.85
N GLN A 146 7.03 7.50 15.05
CA GLN A 146 7.53 7.13 13.72
C GLN A 146 8.70 6.14 13.81
N THR A 147 9.56 6.30 14.81
CA THR A 147 10.70 5.41 15.04
C THR A 147 10.26 4.00 15.39
N GLU A 148 9.22 3.85 16.21
CA GLU A 148 8.63 2.55 16.56
C GLU A 148 8.06 1.83 15.33
N ILE A 149 7.30 2.54 14.50
CA ILE A 149 6.75 2.01 13.24
C ILE A 149 7.88 1.55 12.30
N LEU A 150 8.90 2.39 12.11
CA LEU A 150 10.03 2.06 11.25
C LEU A 150 10.85 0.88 11.80
N LYS A 151 11.05 0.79 13.12
CA LYS A 151 11.73 -0.35 13.74
C LYS A 151 10.96 -1.66 13.56
N ALA A 152 9.64 -1.63 13.73
CA ALA A 152 8.79 -2.81 13.51
C ALA A 152 8.89 -3.30 12.06
N GLU A 153 8.83 -2.39 11.09
CA GLU A 153 8.96 -2.76 9.67
C GLU A 153 10.38 -3.28 9.34
N ILE A 154 11.42 -2.64 9.89
CA ILE A 154 12.81 -3.10 9.70
C ILE A 154 13.00 -4.52 10.25
N LYS A 155 12.49 -4.78 11.45
CA LYS A 155 12.51 -6.13 12.04
C LYS A 155 11.83 -7.12 11.11
N ARG A 156 10.62 -6.79 10.63
CA ARG A 156 9.87 -7.64 9.68
C ARG A 156 10.64 -7.90 8.39
N MET A 157 11.33 -6.88 7.84
CA MET A 157 12.15 -7.03 6.63
C MET A 157 13.40 -7.89 6.87
N LEU A 158 14.01 -7.82 8.06
CA LEU A 158 15.14 -8.68 8.45
C LEU A 158 14.70 -10.13 8.61
N ASP A 159 13.59 -10.37 9.31
CA ASP A 159 13.02 -11.70 9.55
C ASP A 159 12.70 -12.41 8.22
N LEU A 160 12.14 -11.66 7.25
CA LEU A 160 11.85 -12.14 5.89
C LEU A 160 13.07 -12.20 4.96
N LYS A 161 14.27 -11.84 5.42
CA LYS A 161 15.50 -11.78 4.61
C LYS A 161 15.35 -10.93 3.34
N ILE A 162 14.58 -9.84 3.45
CA ILE A 162 14.44 -8.82 2.40
C ILE A 162 15.62 -7.85 2.45
N ILE A 163 16.13 -7.61 3.65
CA ILE A 163 17.29 -6.75 3.94
C ILE A 163 18.23 -7.49 4.90
N GLU A 164 19.46 -7.01 4.98
CA GLU A 164 20.43 -7.39 6.00
C GLU A 164 21.06 -6.16 6.66
N ILE A 165 21.58 -6.31 7.87
CA ILE A 165 22.38 -5.27 8.52
C ILE A 165 23.74 -5.23 7.83
N GLY A 166 24.16 -4.05 7.40
CA GLY A 166 25.41 -3.92 6.65
C GLY A 166 25.86 -2.48 6.50
N GLN A 167 26.95 -2.30 5.76
CA GLN A 167 27.50 -1.00 5.43
C GLN A 167 27.64 -0.87 3.92
N SER A 168 27.53 0.35 3.42
CA SER A 168 27.75 0.68 2.02
C SER A 168 28.31 2.09 1.91
N ASP A 169 29.06 2.33 0.85
CA ASP A 169 29.53 3.65 0.46
C ASP A 169 28.45 4.48 -0.25
N TYR A 170 27.32 3.86 -0.59
CA TYR A 170 26.08 4.48 -1.06
C TYR A 170 24.99 4.39 0.01
N THR A 171 24.28 5.49 0.27
CA THR A 171 23.16 5.50 1.21
C THR A 171 22.02 6.40 0.75
N SER A 172 20.81 5.85 0.75
CA SER A 172 19.54 6.58 0.66
C SER A 172 18.84 6.61 2.02
N SER A 173 18.08 7.66 2.32
CA SER A 173 17.41 7.81 3.62
C SER A 173 16.01 7.18 3.59
N MET A 174 15.64 6.47 4.66
CA MET A 174 14.25 6.00 4.82
C MET A 174 13.37 7.10 5.42
N ILE A 175 12.15 7.23 4.89
CA ILE A 175 11.12 8.16 5.34
C ILE A 175 9.81 7.40 5.62
N LEU A 176 9.02 7.86 6.59
CA LEU A 176 7.67 7.37 6.79
C LEU A 176 6.68 8.30 6.08
N VAL A 177 5.92 7.76 5.14
CA VAL A 177 4.85 8.49 4.44
C VAL A 177 3.53 8.18 5.13
N GLU A 178 2.86 9.23 5.61
CA GLU A 178 1.59 9.11 6.35
C GLU A 178 0.51 9.91 5.64
N ALA A 179 -0.65 9.30 5.46
CA ALA A 179 -1.84 9.93 4.88
C ALA A 179 -3.06 9.58 5.72
N VAL A 180 -4.01 10.51 5.81
CA VAL A 180 -5.25 10.31 6.58
C VAL A 180 -6.01 9.10 6.03
N GLY A 181 -6.39 8.17 6.91
CA GLY A 181 -7.11 6.94 6.53
C GLY A 181 -6.27 5.91 5.79
N ARG A 182 -4.94 6.07 5.71
CA ARG A 182 -4.02 5.09 5.12
C ARG A 182 -3.00 4.64 6.15
N GLU A 183 -2.62 3.37 6.07
CA GLU A 183 -1.52 2.85 6.88
C GLU A 183 -0.22 3.61 6.57
N PRO A 184 0.57 3.96 7.59
CA PRO A 184 1.90 4.53 7.41
C PRO A 184 2.78 3.63 6.55
N LYS A 185 3.43 4.20 5.52
CA LYS A 185 4.27 3.45 4.59
C LYS A 185 5.74 3.86 4.73
N PRO A 186 6.60 2.97 5.22
CA PRO A 186 8.05 3.15 5.14
C PRO A 186 8.49 3.14 3.68
N CYS A 187 9.18 4.19 3.25
CA CYS A 187 9.67 4.37 1.88
C CYS A 187 11.16 4.74 1.92
N ILE A 188 11.93 4.22 0.97
CA ILE A 188 13.33 4.62 0.80
C ILE A 188 13.38 5.73 -0.24
N ASP A 189 13.99 6.85 0.11
CA ASP A 189 14.13 7.98 -0.80
C ASP A 189 15.28 7.74 -1.78
N TYR A 190 14.96 7.11 -2.91
CA TYR A 190 15.90 6.86 -4.00
C TYR A 190 16.01 8.01 -5.00
N ARG A 191 15.40 9.19 -4.78
CA ARG A 191 15.41 10.26 -5.81
C ARG A 191 16.82 10.64 -6.29
N ARG A 192 17.77 10.78 -5.36
CA ARG A 192 19.19 11.08 -5.69
C ARG A 192 19.89 9.91 -6.39
N LEU A 193 19.56 8.69 -6.00
CA LEU A 193 20.10 7.49 -6.65
C LEU A 193 19.57 7.37 -8.07
N ASN A 194 18.25 7.48 -8.24
CA ASN A 194 17.54 7.40 -9.51
C ASN A 194 18.05 8.41 -10.55
N SER A 195 18.40 9.64 -10.14
CA SER A 195 18.96 10.63 -11.07
C SER A 195 20.34 10.23 -11.63
N SER A 196 20.99 9.25 -11.02
CA SER A 196 22.32 8.76 -11.39
C SER A 196 22.26 7.36 -12.01
N ILE A 197 21.07 6.76 -12.14
CA ILE A 197 20.86 5.44 -12.76
C ILE A 197 20.59 5.62 -14.26
N ARG A 198 21.14 4.72 -15.09
CA ARG A 198 20.75 4.62 -16.50
C ARG A 198 19.35 4.00 -16.58
N ASN A 199 18.39 4.79 -17.07
CA ASN A 199 17.00 4.34 -17.22
C ASN A 199 16.91 3.24 -18.29
N GLN A 200 16.15 2.20 -17.97
CA GLN A 200 15.81 1.12 -18.89
C GLN A 200 14.33 1.19 -19.24
N TYR A 201 14.00 0.84 -20.48
CA TYR A 201 12.64 0.85 -20.99
C TYR A 201 12.22 -0.55 -21.40
N PHE A 202 11.04 -0.97 -20.95
CA PHE A 202 10.41 -2.22 -21.38
C PHE A 202 9.25 -1.86 -22.31
N PRO A 203 9.20 -2.40 -23.53
CA PRO A 203 8.10 -2.13 -24.45
C PRO A 203 6.82 -2.75 -23.89
N LEU A 204 5.95 -1.91 -23.34
CA LEU A 204 4.63 -2.35 -22.90
C LEU A 204 3.65 -2.21 -24.08
N PRO A 205 2.84 -3.25 -24.37
CA PRO A 205 1.77 -3.15 -25.35
C PRO A 205 0.75 -2.08 -24.91
N ASN A 206 0.01 -1.52 -25.89
CA ASN A 206 -0.91 -0.42 -25.67
C ASN A 206 -1.93 -0.78 -24.56
N ILE A 207 -2.10 0.11 -23.60
CA ILE A 207 -3.07 -0.02 -22.50
C ILE A 207 -4.49 -0.24 -23.04
N GLU A 208 -4.88 0.47 -24.09
CA GLU A 208 -6.21 0.38 -24.68
C GLU A 208 -6.47 -1.00 -25.27
N GLU A 209 -5.52 -1.53 -26.04
CA GLU A 209 -5.60 -2.87 -26.61
C GLU A 209 -5.76 -3.93 -25.52
N ARG A 210 -5.03 -3.79 -24.42
CA ARG A 210 -5.13 -4.69 -23.26
C ARG A 210 -6.49 -4.59 -22.58
N VAL A 211 -7.03 -3.39 -22.43
CA VAL A 211 -8.36 -3.16 -21.85
C VAL A 211 -9.44 -3.74 -22.75
N GLU A 212 -9.32 -3.63 -24.07
CA GLU A 212 -10.24 -4.20 -25.05
C GLU A 212 -10.27 -5.73 -25.05
N ARG A 213 -9.09 -6.37 -24.99
CA ARG A 213 -9.01 -7.83 -24.88
C ARG A 213 -9.73 -8.36 -23.64
N VAL A 214 -9.54 -7.68 -22.50
CA VAL A 214 -10.18 -8.08 -21.23
C VAL A 214 -11.67 -7.73 -21.22
N SER A 215 -12.10 -6.62 -21.84
CA SER A 215 -13.50 -6.19 -21.81
C SER A 215 -14.43 -7.13 -22.58
N ALA A 216 -13.95 -7.79 -23.63
CA ALA A 216 -14.72 -8.76 -24.42
C ALA A 216 -15.01 -10.07 -23.65
N ALA A 217 -14.28 -10.34 -22.57
CA ALA A 217 -14.38 -11.59 -21.84
C ALA A 217 -15.63 -11.70 -20.95
N LYS A 218 -16.08 -12.94 -20.75
CA LYS A 218 -17.19 -13.27 -19.83
C LYS A 218 -16.72 -13.58 -18.42
N PHE A 219 -15.54 -14.20 -18.29
CA PHE A 219 -14.91 -14.53 -17.01
C PHE A 219 -13.56 -13.84 -16.92
N ILE A 220 -13.35 -13.11 -15.83
CA ILE A 220 -12.12 -12.36 -15.57
C ILE A 220 -11.65 -12.68 -14.16
N THR A 221 -10.42 -13.18 -14.05
CA THR A 221 -9.72 -13.37 -12.78
C THR A 221 -8.56 -12.40 -12.69
N VAL A 222 -8.45 -11.66 -11.59
CA VAL A 222 -7.34 -10.74 -11.32
C VAL A 222 -6.55 -11.28 -10.13
N ILE A 223 -5.28 -11.56 -10.35
CA ILE A 223 -4.34 -12.05 -9.36
C ILE A 223 -3.41 -10.90 -8.93
N ASP A 224 -3.36 -10.61 -7.63
CA ASP A 224 -2.45 -9.63 -7.01
C ASP A 224 -1.27 -10.37 -6.35
N LEU A 225 -0.04 -10.04 -6.75
CA LEU A 225 1.16 -10.66 -6.18
C LEU A 225 1.53 -10.02 -4.83
N ALA A 226 1.89 -10.87 -3.86
CA ALA A 226 2.23 -10.41 -2.52
C ALA A 226 3.53 -9.61 -2.50
N LYS A 227 3.42 -8.28 -2.39
CA LYS A 227 4.57 -7.36 -2.38
C LYS A 227 5.45 -7.56 -3.62
N CYS A 228 4.82 -7.50 -4.79
CA CYS A 228 5.35 -7.72 -6.15
C CYS A 228 6.88 -7.56 -6.34
N TYR A 229 7.48 -6.44 -5.93
CA TYR A 229 8.91 -6.20 -6.14
C TYR A 229 9.84 -7.01 -5.26
N TRP A 230 9.42 -7.42 -4.06
CA TRP A 230 10.25 -8.19 -3.13
C TRP A 230 10.53 -9.63 -3.61
N HIS A 231 9.82 -10.09 -4.64
CA HIS A 231 10.15 -11.36 -5.30
C HIS A 231 11.50 -11.35 -6.00
N ILE A 232 11.92 -10.19 -6.54
CA ILE A 232 13.09 -10.06 -7.41
C ILE A 232 14.35 -9.87 -6.56
N PRO A 233 15.36 -10.75 -6.65
CA PRO A 233 16.65 -10.54 -6.00
C PRO A 233 17.42 -9.38 -6.62
N LEU A 234 18.24 -8.70 -5.82
CA LEU A 234 19.21 -7.72 -6.29
C LEU A 234 20.56 -8.39 -6.57
N SER A 235 21.23 -7.96 -7.64
CA SER A 235 22.65 -8.28 -7.89
C SER A 235 23.52 -7.74 -6.76
N LYS A 236 24.70 -8.33 -6.51
CA LYS A 236 25.63 -7.82 -5.46
C LYS A 236 26.01 -6.36 -5.65
N ARG A 237 26.10 -5.91 -6.90
CA ARG A 237 26.35 -4.51 -7.24
C ARG A 237 25.15 -3.61 -6.91
N ALA A 238 23.94 -4.04 -7.25
CA ALA A 238 22.72 -3.30 -6.92
C ALA A 238 22.46 -3.25 -5.41
N GLN A 239 22.76 -4.33 -4.67
CA GLN A 239 22.68 -4.37 -3.20
C GLN A 239 23.50 -3.23 -2.58
N ARG A 240 24.75 -3.05 -3.03
CA ARG A 240 25.63 -1.94 -2.61
C ARG A 240 24.97 -0.58 -2.87
N TYR A 241 24.48 -0.33 -4.08
CA TYR A 241 23.93 0.99 -4.45
C TYR A 241 22.57 1.30 -3.80
N ALA A 242 21.74 0.29 -3.58
CA ALA A 242 20.41 0.44 -3.02
C ALA A 242 20.41 0.47 -1.48
N ALA A 243 21.56 0.39 -0.81
CA ALA A 243 21.66 0.47 0.63
C ALA A 243 21.02 1.75 1.19
N PHE A 244 20.43 1.63 2.37
CA PHE A 244 19.67 2.71 2.98
C PHE A 244 19.94 2.85 4.47
N VAL A 245 19.66 4.03 5.00
CA VAL A 245 19.97 4.42 6.39
C VAL A 245 18.74 4.90 7.15
N THR A 246 18.73 4.57 8.42
CA THR A 246 17.78 5.07 9.42
C THR A 246 18.55 5.66 10.60
N ASN A 247 17.85 6.29 11.56
CA ASN A 247 18.46 6.81 12.79
C ASN A 247 19.07 5.73 13.69
N PHE A 248 18.85 4.45 13.38
CA PHE A 248 19.19 3.32 14.23
C PHE A 248 19.90 2.19 13.45
N GLY A 249 20.38 2.44 12.23
CA GLY A 249 21.18 1.47 11.49
C GLY A 249 21.32 1.77 10.01
N THR A 250 22.23 1.02 9.38
CA THR A 250 22.39 0.96 7.92
C THR A 250 22.03 -0.45 7.47
N TYR A 251 21.30 -0.55 6.36
CA TYR A 251 20.76 -1.80 5.87
C TYR A 251 21.02 -1.94 4.38
N VAL A 252 21.30 -3.16 3.96
CA VAL A 252 21.54 -3.53 2.57
C VAL A 252 20.35 -4.37 2.10
N PRO A 253 19.57 -3.91 1.11
CA PRO A 253 18.48 -4.70 0.58
C PRO A 253 19.03 -5.89 -0.21
N LEU A 254 18.45 -7.07 -0.01
CA LEU A 254 18.72 -8.30 -0.75
C LEU A 254 17.73 -8.49 -1.91
N ARG A 255 16.55 -7.89 -1.79
CA ARG A 255 15.47 -7.91 -2.78
C ARG A 255 15.17 -6.51 -3.28
N MET A 256 14.57 -6.40 -4.45
CA MET A 256 14.27 -5.14 -5.09
C MET A 256 13.33 -4.27 -4.24
N PRO A 257 13.81 -3.14 -3.69
CA PRO A 257 12.98 -2.23 -2.91
C PRO A 257 12.09 -1.37 -3.80
N PHE A 258 10.99 -0.88 -3.23
CA PHE A 258 10.15 0.13 -3.88
C PHE A 258 10.90 1.44 -4.06
N GLY A 259 10.58 2.16 -5.14
CA GLY A 259 11.10 3.51 -5.41
C GLY A 259 12.33 3.56 -6.33
N LEU A 260 12.92 2.42 -6.70
CA LEU A 260 13.96 2.38 -7.74
C LEU A 260 13.37 2.66 -9.12
N VAL A 261 14.05 3.48 -9.92
CA VAL A 261 13.55 3.92 -11.24
C VAL A 261 13.31 2.78 -12.23
N ASN A 262 14.16 1.74 -12.20
CA ASN A 262 14.07 0.59 -13.09
C ASN A 262 13.25 -0.57 -12.52
N ALA A 263 12.62 -0.43 -11.34
CA ALA A 263 11.81 -1.51 -10.77
C ALA A 263 10.67 -1.97 -11.71
N PRO A 264 9.90 -1.06 -12.37
CA PRO A 264 8.88 -1.48 -13.33
C PRO A 264 9.45 -2.22 -14.54
N TYR A 265 10.67 -1.89 -14.98
CA TYR A 265 11.33 -2.57 -16.10
C TYR A 265 11.62 -4.04 -15.76
N PHE A 266 12.29 -4.29 -14.64
CA PHE A 266 12.62 -5.66 -14.22
C PHE A 266 11.38 -6.47 -13.86
N PHE A 267 10.36 -5.84 -13.27
CA PHE A 267 9.10 -6.50 -13.01
C PHE A 267 8.34 -6.85 -14.30
N SER A 268 8.28 -5.94 -15.28
CA SER A 268 7.67 -6.24 -16.59
C SER A 268 8.40 -7.37 -17.31
N LYS A 269 9.73 -7.38 -17.24
CA LYS A 269 10.56 -8.47 -17.77
C LYS A 269 10.25 -9.81 -17.11
N LEU A 270 10.11 -9.84 -15.78
CA LEU A 270 9.72 -11.04 -15.04
C LEU A 270 8.33 -11.52 -15.49
N MET A 271 7.34 -10.64 -15.55
CA MET A 271 5.99 -10.99 -15.96
C MET A 271 5.94 -11.53 -17.39
N SER A 272 6.74 -10.97 -18.30
CA SER A 272 6.85 -11.47 -19.68
C SER A 272 7.39 -12.90 -19.74
N GLN A 273 8.32 -13.28 -18.87
CA GLN A 273 8.84 -14.66 -18.80
C GLN A 273 7.85 -15.62 -18.13
N VAL A 274 7.18 -15.17 -17.06
CA VAL A 274 6.18 -15.99 -16.36
C VAL A 274 4.96 -16.28 -17.24
N LEU A 275 4.55 -15.32 -18.06
CA LEU A 275 3.36 -15.41 -18.92
C LEU A 275 3.69 -15.80 -20.37
N GLU A 276 4.91 -16.26 -20.66
CA GLU A 276 5.32 -16.66 -22.00
C GLU A 276 4.43 -17.78 -22.56
N ASN A 277 3.76 -17.58 -23.69
CA ASN A 277 2.73 -18.47 -24.25
C ASN A 277 1.36 -18.44 -23.53
N CYS A 278 1.08 -17.43 -22.70
CA CYS A 278 -0.25 -17.16 -22.13
C CYS A 278 -0.88 -15.85 -22.67
N GLU A 279 -0.28 -15.19 -23.66
CA GLU A 279 -0.65 -13.84 -24.11
C GLU A 279 -2.04 -13.77 -24.74
N SER A 280 -2.61 -14.91 -25.11
CA SER A 280 -3.97 -15.03 -25.66
C SER A 280 -5.06 -14.93 -24.59
N PHE A 281 -4.76 -15.26 -23.33
CA PHE A 281 -5.74 -15.31 -22.23
C PHE A 281 -5.25 -14.70 -20.90
N ALA A 282 -4.02 -14.21 -20.81
CA ALA A 282 -3.47 -13.55 -19.64
C ALA A 282 -2.66 -12.31 -20.02
N VAL A 283 -2.84 -11.23 -19.26
CA VAL A 283 -2.18 -9.94 -19.52
C VAL A 283 -1.66 -9.34 -18.19
N PRO A 284 -0.37 -8.97 -18.10
CA PRO A 284 0.26 -8.49 -16.86
C PRO A 284 0.08 -7.00 -16.63
N CYS A 285 -0.69 -6.58 -15.63
CA CYS A 285 -1.03 -5.20 -15.29
C CYS A 285 -0.18 -4.62 -14.16
N LEU A 286 0.95 -4.02 -14.50
CA LEU A 286 1.91 -3.39 -13.59
C LEU A 286 2.33 -4.30 -12.42
N ASP A 287 1.49 -4.51 -11.42
CA ASP A 287 1.71 -5.37 -10.24
C ASP A 287 0.76 -6.59 -10.16
N ASP A 288 -0.28 -6.64 -11.01
CA ASP A 288 -1.34 -7.67 -11.04
C ASP A 288 -1.32 -8.47 -12.36
N ILE A 289 -1.99 -9.63 -12.40
CA ILE A 289 -2.20 -10.42 -13.62
C ILE A 289 -3.70 -10.58 -13.87
N ALA A 290 -4.17 -10.16 -15.04
CA ALA A 290 -5.56 -10.38 -15.46
C ALA A 290 -5.64 -11.59 -16.40
N ILE A 291 -6.42 -12.58 -16.03
CA ILE A 291 -6.74 -13.78 -16.80
C ILE A 291 -8.17 -13.65 -17.28
N TYR A 292 -8.42 -13.89 -18.56
CA TYR A 292 -9.73 -13.66 -19.16
C TYR A 292 -10.13 -14.79 -20.11
N SER A 293 -11.42 -15.12 -20.15
CA SER A 293 -11.94 -16.25 -20.96
C SER A 293 -13.42 -16.07 -21.30
N ASN A 294 -13.88 -16.80 -22.33
CA ASN A 294 -15.26 -16.72 -22.82
C ASN A 294 -16.16 -17.86 -22.34
N ASN A 295 -15.60 -18.94 -21.81
CA ASN A 295 -16.32 -20.07 -21.24
C ASN A 295 -15.64 -20.52 -19.94
N TRP A 296 -16.38 -21.23 -19.09
CA TRP A 296 -15.94 -21.62 -17.76
C TRP A 296 -14.81 -22.68 -17.78
N GLU A 297 -14.97 -23.72 -18.60
CA GLU A 297 -13.99 -24.81 -18.68
C GLU A 297 -12.59 -24.32 -19.09
N ASP A 298 -12.52 -23.46 -20.10
CA ASP A 298 -11.26 -22.86 -20.52
C ASP A 298 -10.77 -21.85 -19.50
N HIS A 299 -11.67 -21.13 -18.79
CA HIS A 299 -11.24 -20.25 -17.71
C HIS A 299 -10.50 -21.02 -16.62
N LEU A 300 -11.01 -22.16 -16.19
CA LEU A 300 -10.33 -23.01 -15.21
C LEU A 300 -8.98 -23.52 -15.73
N LYS A 301 -8.88 -23.91 -17.01
CA LYS A 301 -7.59 -24.30 -17.62
C LYS A 301 -6.59 -23.15 -17.64
N HIS A 302 -7.03 -21.96 -18.03
CA HIS A 302 -6.19 -20.76 -18.07
C HIS A 302 -5.72 -20.35 -16.68
N VAL A 303 -6.61 -20.34 -15.68
CA VAL A 303 -6.25 -20.06 -14.28
C VAL A 303 -5.27 -21.11 -13.76
N ASN A 304 -5.51 -22.39 -14.04
CA ASN A 304 -4.58 -23.46 -13.65
C ASN A 304 -3.17 -23.26 -14.22
N GLU A 305 -3.07 -22.93 -15.51
CA GLU A 305 -1.78 -22.75 -16.19
C GLU A 305 -1.02 -21.54 -15.61
N VAL A 306 -1.72 -20.41 -15.38
CA VAL A 306 -1.09 -19.23 -14.80
C VAL A 306 -0.65 -19.49 -13.35
N LEU A 307 -1.49 -20.11 -12.52
CA LEU A 307 -1.13 -20.45 -11.14
C LEU A 307 0.08 -21.39 -11.08
N LYS A 308 0.13 -22.38 -11.98
CA LYS A 308 1.28 -23.28 -12.12
C LYS A 308 2.56 -22.50 -12.40
N ARG A 309 2.55 -21.58 -13.38
CA ARG A 309 3.75 -20.79 -13.71
C ARG A 309 4.18 -19.82 -12.63
N ILE A 310 3.23 -19.23 -11.91
CA ILE A 310 3.53 -18.42 -10.72
C ILE A 310 4.25 -19.29 -9.67
N GLY A 311 3.75 -20.51 -9.44
CA GLY A 311 4.38 -21.49 -8.56
C GLY A 311 5.78 -21.90 -9.02
N ASP A 312 5.94 -22.25 -10.30
CA ASP A 312 7.23 -22.64 -10.90
C ASP A 312 8.26 -21.49 -10.80
N ALA A 313 7.81 -20.24 -10.91
CA ALA A 313 8.64 -19.05 -10.76
C ALA A 313 8.91 -18.64 -9.30
N ASN A 314 8.43 -19.41 -8.31
CA ASN A 314 8.51 -19.12 -6.87
C ASN A 314 7.93 -17.75 -6.48
N LEU A 315 6.85 -17.34 -7.14
CA LEU A 315 6.09 -16.14 -6.79
C LEU A 315 4.96 -16.50 -5.84
N THR A 316 4.50 -15.53 -5.06
CA THR A 316 3.37 -15.74 -4.13
C THR A 316 2.27 -14.72 -4.36
N ILE A 317 1.04 -15.17 -4.14
CA ILE A 317 -0.18 -14.44 -4.41
C ILE A 317 -0.80 -14.00 -3.09
N LYS A 318 -1.29 -12.76 -3.04
CA LYS A 318 -2.03 -12.23 -1.90
C LYS A 318 -3.53 -12.55 -2.04
N PRO A 319 -4.09 -13.49 -1.27
CA PRO A 319 -5.47 -13.97 -1.47
C PRO A 319 -6.51 -12.87 -1.33
N SER A 320 -6.42 -12.05 -0.27
CA SER A 320 -7.38 -10.99 0.07
C SER A 320 -7.48 -9.84 -0.95
N LYS A 321 -6.60 -9.82 -1.95
CA LYS A 321 -6.65 -8.84 -3.04
C LYS A 321 -6.99 -9.44 -4.40
N CYS A 322 -7.01 -10.77 -4.50
CA CYS A 322 -7.39 -11.45 -5.72
C CYS A 322 -8.91 -11.40 -5.92
N LYS A 323 -9.32 -11.37 -7.19
CA LYS A 323 -10.73 -11.46 -7.58
C LYS A 323 -10.87 -12.57 -8.60
N PHE A 324 -11.60 -13.62 -8.26
CA PHE A 324 -11.76 -14.77 -9.15
C PHE A 324 -13.09 -14.72 -9.90
N ALA A 325 -13.09 -15.22 -11.14
CA ALA A 325 -14.28 -15.48 -11.95
C ALA A 325 -15.29 -14.31 -12.03
N GLN A 326 -14.80 -13.08 -12.14
CA GLN A 326 -15.63 -11.89 -12.21
C GLN A 326 -16.19 -11.68 -13.61
N THR A 327 -17.47 -11.32 -13.68
CA THR A 327 -18.11 -10.86 -14.93
C THR A 327 -17.70 -9.44 -15.30
N ARG A 328 -17.42 -8.61 -14.29
CA ARG A 328 -16.89 -7.24 -14.42
C ARG A 328 -15.87 -6.98 -13.32
N THR A 329 -14.75 -6.35 -13.67
CA THR A 329 -13.70 -6.00 -12.71
C THR A 329 -13.11 -4.61 -13.00
N LYS A 330 -12.49 -4.01 -11.99
CA LYS A 330 -11.68 -2.81 -12.18
C LYS A 330 -10.31 -3.21 -12.70
N TYR A 331 -9.93 -2.69 -13.87
CA TYR A 331 -8.67 -2.99 -14.53
C TYR A 331 -8.11 -1.73 -15.20
N LEU A 332 -6.85 -1.38 -14.93
CA LEU A 332 -6.17 -0.19 -15.48
C LEU A 332 -7.01 1.10 -15.42
N GLY A 333 -7.74 1.29 -14.31
CA GLY A 333 -8.59 2.47 -14.09
C GLY A 333 -9.90 2.50 -14.88
N HIS A 334 -10.29 1.38 -15.50
CA HIS A 334 -11.58 1.15 -16.14
C HIS A 334 -12.35 0.05 -15.40
N VAL A 335 -13.66 0.01 -15.53
CA VAL A 335 -14.48 -1.17 -15.25
C VAL A 335 -14.65 -1.90 -16.58
N VAL A 336 -14.22 -3.16 -16.64
CA VAL A 336 -14.19 -3.99 -17.85
C VAL A 336 -14.94 -5.28 -17.63
N GLY A 337 -15.60 -5.77 -18.68
CA GLY A 337 -16.17 -7.11 -18.77
C GLY A 337 -17.54 -7.15 -19.42
N SER A 338 -17.92 -8.30 -19.99
CA SER A 338 -19.18 -8.49 -20.74
C SER A 338 -19.40 -7.49 -21.87
N CYS A 339 -18.35 -7.23 -22.65
CA CYS A 339 -18.32 -6.25 -23.74
C CYS A 339 -18.58 -4.80 -23.30
N VAL A 340 -18.48 -4.51 -22.00
CA VAL A 340 -18.61 -3.15 -21.46
C VAL A 340 -17.25 -2.65 -21.00
N ARG A 341 -16.94 -1.41 -21.39
CA ARG A 341 -15.80 -0.64 -20.90
C ARG A 341 -16.32 0.71 -20.43
N THR A 342 -16.19 1.00 -19.14
CA THR A 342 -16.49 2.32 -18.58
C THR A 342 -15.30 2.83 -17.76
N PRO A 343 -15.07 4.15 -17.68
CA PRO A 343 -14.08 4.69 -16.75
C PRO A 343 -14.46 4.31 -15.31
N ALA A 344 -13.47 4.09 -14.45
CA ALA A 344 -13.76 3.84 -13.05
C ALA A 344 -14.43 5.07 -12.41
N GLU A 345 -15.43 4.84 -11.56
CA GLU A 345 -16.18 5.89 -10.83
C GLU A 345 -15.28 6.93 -10.17
N ALA A 346 -14.12 6.51 -9.65
CA ALA A 346 -13.15 7.40 -9.03
C ALA A 346 -12.53 8.42 -10.02
N LYS A 347 -12.31 8.02 -11.28
CA LYS A 347 -11.85 8.94 -12.34
C LYS A 347 -12.96 9.92 -12.73
N ILE A 348 -14.20 9.43 -12.82
CA ILE A 348 -15.37 10.25 -13.15
C ILE A 348 -15.57 11.31 -12.05
N LYS A 349 -15.58 10.89 -10.77
CA LYS A 349 -15.67 11.81 -9.62
C LYS A 349 -14.53 12.80 -9.58
N ALA A 350 -13.29 12.38 -9.84
CA ALA A 350 -12.15 13.30 -9.86
C ALA A 350 -12.31 14.42 -10.88
N VAL A 351 -12.96 14.16 -12.02
CA VAL A 351 -13.28 15.18 -13.03
C VAL A 351 -14.47 16.04 -12.60
N LEU A 352 -15.53 15.44 -12.05
CA LEU A 352 -16.72 16.17 -11.57
C LEU A 352 -16.41 17.10 -10.39
N ASP A 353 -15.55 16.66 -9.48
CA ASP A 353 -15.15 17.39 -8.28
C ASP A 353 -14.00 18.37 -8.56
N PHE A 354 -13.44 18.40 -9.78
CA PHE A 354 -12.34 19.29 -10.11
C PHE A 354 -12.85 20.75 -10.13
N PRO A 355 -12.29 21.65 -9.30
CA PRO A 355 -12.75 23.03 -9.24
C PRO A 355 -12.45 23.76 -10.55
N THR A 356 -13.32 24.69 -10.96
CA THR A 356 -13.13 25.47 -12.20
C THR A 356 -11.73 26.11 -12.21
N PRO A 357 -10.84 25.73 -13.14
CA PRO A 357 -9.46 26.18 -13.11
C PRO A 357 -9.39 27.69 -13.41
N THR A 358 -8.70 28.44 -12.54
CA THR A 358 -8.54 29.90 -12.65
C THR A 358 -7.12 30.31 -13.05
N SER A 359 -6.21 29.35 -13.22
CA SER A 359 -4.80 29.59 -13.57
C SER A 359 -4.29 28.64 -14.64
N GLN A 360 -3.26 29.06 -15.39
CA GLN A 360 -2.65 28.21 -16.43
C GLN A 360 -2.13 26.87 -15.89
N THR A 361 -1.58 26.84 -14.66
CA THR A 361 -1.13 25.60 -14.02
C THR A 361 -2.29 24.65 -13.73
N GLN A 362 -3.42 25.18 -13.26
CA GLN A 362 -4.63 24.37 -13.02
C GLN A 362 -5.28 23.92 -14.33
N ILE A 363 -5.25 24.74 -15.38
CA ILE A 363 -5.71 24.33 -16.72
C ILE A 363 -4.86 23.17 -17.24
N ARG A 364 -3.52 23.25 -17.13
CA ARG A 364 -2.64 22.13 -17.52
C ARG A 364 -2.89 20.88 -16.68
N ALA A 365 -3.14 21.04 -15.38
CA ALA A 365 -3.48 19.92 -14.51
C ALA A 365 -4.83 19.28 -14.88
N PHE A 366 -5.85 20.08 -15.21
CA PHE A 366 -7.15 19.58 -15.68
C PHE A 366 -7.03 18.87 -17.03
N LEU A 367 -6.32 19.47 -18.00
CA LEU A 367 -6.09 18.84 -19.30
C LEU A 367 -5.33 17.51 -19.16
N GLY A 368 -4.38 17.41 -18.23
CA GLY A 368 -3.69 16.15 -17.93
C GLY A 368 -4.52 15.14 -17.11
N LEU A 369 -5.61 15.57 -16.49
CA LEU A 369 -6.56 14.69 -15.79
C LEU A 369 -7.64 14.14 -16.76
N ALA A 370 -8.09 14.97 -17.69
CA ALA A 370 -9.17 14.67 -18.63
C ALA A 370 -8.69 13.97 -19.92
N GLY A 371 -7.44 14.21 -20.34
CA GLY A 371 -6.77 13.45 -21.40
C GLY A 371 -6.20 12.15 -20.86
#